data_AF-A0A945TV87-F1
#
_entry.id   AF-A0A945TV87-F1
#
_cell.length_a   1.000
_cell.length_b   1.000
_cell.length_c   1.000
_cell.angle_alpha   90.00
_cell.angle_beta   90.00
_cell.angle_gamma   90.00
#
_symmetry.space_group_name_H-M   'P 1'
#
loop_
_entity.id
_entity.type
_entity.pdbx_description
1 polymer ?
#
loop_
_entity_poly.entity_id
_entity_poly.type
_entity_poly.pdbx_seq_one_letter_code
_entity_poly.pdbx_strand_id
1 'polypeptide(L)'
;MEKVTTKLDIIKNGEIVGEETVFAGWKFDSDEREGLEYILKEKFDSKQIDTFLIMLEFICFQMKAWNEELLSNKAVKRHAKTIFNSLKKTSDYLRLLEEEQLTKEISLRYPNFLGSDPHPEDRRHNSRSDRYIENIRVSAKESRITLEELKSQIEKQLLEWENPPNRPEADSHSFYYDMARRYFQIFNEDPDDKKEGIFYQIIVEVLTILKLPFDDPSRKVDQAIKKFKETKGC
;
A
#
# COMPACT_ATOMS: atom_id res chain seq x y z
N MET A 1 -6.92 -19.57 14.00
CA MET A 1 -7.66 -18.58 13.19
C MET A 1 -8.90 -19.28 12.67
N GLU A 2 -10.09 -18.78 12.97
CA GLU A 2 -11.33 -19.28 12.35
C GLU A 2 -11.27 -19.00 10.85
N LYS A 3 -11.59 -20.04 10.06
CA LYS A 3 -11.62 -19.99 8.60
C LYS A 3 -12.87 -19.23 8.17
N VAL A 4 -12.71 -18.00 7.65
CA VAL A 4 -13.83 -17.24 7.08
C VAL A 4 -14.08 -17.75 5.66
N THR A 5 -15.16 -18.51 5.48
CA THR A 5 -15.62 -18.99 4.17
C THR A 5 -16.87 -18.21 3.74
N THR A 6 -16.97 -17.96 2.43
CA THR A 6 -18.14 -17.40 1.76
C THR A 6 -18.74 -18.50 0.90
N LYS A 7 -20.06 -18.66 0.97
CA LYS A 7 -20.78 -19.58 0.09
C LYS A 7 -21.13 -18.84 -1.20
N LEU A 8 -20.76 -19.41 -2.34
CA LEU A 8 -21.17 -18.96 -3.66
C LEU A 8 -22.11 -20.01 -4.27
N ASP A 9 -23.17 -19.56 -4.90
CA ASP A 9 -24.11 -20.42 -5.61
C ASP A 9 -23.54 -20.78 -6.99
N ILE A 10 -23.45 -22.08 -7.29
CA ILE A 10 -23.11 -22.56 -8.63
C ILE A 10 -24.38 -22.47 -9.48
N ILE A 11 -24.40 -21.57 -10.46
CA ILE A 11 -25.56 -21.36 -11.35
C ILE A 11 -25.31 -22.02 -12.70
N LYS A 12 -26.21 -22.92 -13.12
CA LYS A 12 -26.20 -23.54 -14.45
C LYS A 12 -27.58 -23.46 -15.07
N ASN A 13 -27.66 -22.92 -16.29
CA ASN A 13 -28.93 -22.64 -16.98
C ASN A 13 -29.91 -21.76 -16.18
N GLY A 14 -29.40 -20.87 -15.32
CA GLY A 14 -30.22 -19.99 -14.48
C GLY A 14 -30.77 -20.65 -13.21
N GLU A 15 -30.43 -21.91 -12.94
CA GLU A 15 -30.78 -22.62 -11.71
C GLU A 15 -29.54 -22.81 -10.83
N ILE A 16 -29.72 -22.69 -9.51
CA ILE A 16 -28.68 -23.02 -8.54
C ILE A 16 -28.56 -24.55 -8.48
N VAL A 17 -27.44 -25.07 -8.97
CA VAL A 17 -27.16 -26.51 -9.06
C VAL A 17 -26.22 -27.00 -7.96
N GLY A 18 -25.70 -26.10 -7.12
CA GLY A 18 -24.88 -26.44 -5.97
C GLY A 18 -24.41 -25.20 -5.19
N GLU A 19 -23.82 -25.43 -4.04
CA GLU A 19 -23.13 -24.41 -3.24
C GLU A 19 -21.63 -24.73 -3.25
N GLU A 20 -20.78 -23.75 -3.55
CA GLU A 20 -19.34 -23.83 -3.38
C GLU A 20 -18.92 -22.96 -2.19
N THR A 21 -18.17 -23.54 -1.25
CA THR A 21 -17.56 -22.76 -0.16
C THR A 21 -16.20 -22.25 -0.61
N VAL A 22 -16.11 -20.96 -0.89
CA VAL A 22 -14.88 -20.27 -1.26
C VAL A 22 -14.33 -19.54 -0.04
N PHE A 23 -13.01 -19.55 0.16
CA PHE A 23 -12.41 -18.78 1.26
C PHE A 23 -12.48 -17.28 0.96
N ALA A 24 -13.07 -16.51 1.87
CA ALA A 24 -13.20 -15.06 1.68
C ALA A 24 -11.83 -14.40 1.76
N GLY A 25 -11.44 -13.63 0.73
CA GLY A 25 -10.24 -12.79 0.74
C GLY A 25 -8.98 -13.40 0.11
N TRP A 26 -9.09 -14.53 -0.57
CA TRP A 26 -8.00 -15.09 -1.38
C TRP A 26 -7.80 -14.31 -2.69
N LYS A 27 -6.55 -14.17 -3.13
CA LYS A 27 -6.17 -13.54 -4.41
C LYS A 27 -6.24 -14.45 -5.62
N PHE A 28 -6.08 -15.76 -5.41
CA PHE A 28 -6.39 -16.75 -6.43
C PHE A 28 -7.90 -16.90 -6.53
N ASP A 29 -8.45 -16.81 -7.74
CA ASP A 29 -9.86 -17.12 -7.96
C ASP A 29 -10.14 -18.64 -7.85
N SER A 30 -11.41 -19.03 -7.96
CA SER A 30 -11.81 -20.43 -7.76
C SER A 30 -11.19 -21.37 -8.81
N ASP A 31 -11.11 -20.92 -10.06
CA ASP A 31 -10.58 -21.73 -11.17
C ASP A 31 -9.05 -21.87 -11.04
N GLU A 32 -8.36 -20.78 -10.69
CA GLU A 32 -6.91 -20.76 -10.43
C GLU A 32 -6.53 -21.67 -9.25
N ARG A 33 -7.37 -21.66 -8.21
CA ARG A 33 -7.21 -22.52 -7.05
C ARG A 33 -7.46 -23.98 -7.41
N GLU A 34 -8.53 -24.28 -8.14
CA GLU A 34 -8.84 -25.65 -8.58
C GLU A 34 -7.70 -26.23 -9.42
N GLY A 35 -7.09 -25.43 -10.31
CA GLY A 35 -5.92 -25.84 -11.09
C GLY A 35 -4.73 -26.26 -10.21
N LEU A 36 -4.39 -25.44 -9.21
CA LEU A 36 -3.31 -25.75 -8.28
C LEU A 36 -3.62 -26.95 -7.37
N GLU A 37 -4.86 -27.07 -6.90
CA GLU A 37 -5.32 -28.23 -6.12
C GLU A 37 -5.29 -29.50 -6.95
N TYR A 38 -5.67 -29.44 -8.23
CA TYR A 38 -5.66 -30.57 -9.15
C TYR A 38 -4.25 -31.16 -9.33
N ILE A 39 -3.22 -30.32 -9.40
CA ILE A 39 -1.82 -30.76 -9.50
C ILE A 39 -1.37 -31.50 -8.23
N LEU A 40 -1.86 -31.08 -7.06
CA LEU A 40 -1.40 -31.56 -5.75
C LEU A 40 -2.18 -32.75 -5.19
N LYS A 41 -3.48 -32.86 -5.51
CA LYS A 41 -4.44 -33.78 -4.85
C LYS A 41 -4.12 -35.27 -5.00
N GLU A 42 -3.39 -35.65 -6.04
CA GLU A 42 -3.02 -37.06 -6.29
C GLU A 42 -1.99 -37.57 -5.28
N LYS A 43 -1.28 -36.67 -4.59
CA LYS A 43 -0.14 -37.03 -3.73
C LYS A 43 -0.23 -36.51 -2.31
N PHE A 44 -0.87 -35.36 -2.10
CA PHE A 44 -0.88 -34.67 -0.82
C PHE A 44 -2.27 -34.58 -0.23
N ASP A 45 -2.36 -34.58 1.10
CA ASP A 45 -3.65 -34.43 1.76
C ASP A 45 -4.16 -32.98 1.67
N SER A 46 -5.48 -32.83 1.73
CA SER A 46 -6.15 -31.53 1.57
C SER A 46 -5.68 -30.47 2.58
N LYS A 47 -5.23 -30.86 3.77
CA LYS A 47 -4.74 -29.91 4.78
C LYS A 47 -3.35 -29.40 4.43
N GLN A 48 -2.47 -30.26 3.92
CA GLN A 48 -1.17 -29.85 3.38
C GLN A 48 -1.34 -28.92 2.18
N ILE A 49 -2.26 -29.27 1.27
CA ILE A 49 -2.58 -28.46 0.08
C ILE A 49 -3.08 -27.08 0.48
N ASP A 50 -4.11 -26.99 1.34
CA ASP A 50 -4.61 -25.73 1.89
C ASP A 50 -3.47 -24.87 2.46
N THR A 51 -2.59 -25.49 3.25
CA THR A 51 -1.47 -24.79 3.90
C THR A 51 -0.47 -24.26 2.89
N PHE A 52 -0.17 -25.05 1.85
CA PHE A 52 0.73 -24.66 0.79
C PHE A 52 0.18 -23.49 -0.03
N LEU A 53 -1.09 -23.55 -0.40
CA LEU A 53 -1.74 -22.48 -1.18
C LEU A 53 -1.79 -21.15 -0.42
N ILE A 54 -2.04 -21.18 0.90
CA ILE A 54 -1.94 -19.97 1.75
C ILE A 54 -0.52 -19.39 1.73
N MET A 55 0.50 -20.24 1.84
CA MET A 55 1.89 -19.80 1.81
C MET A 55 2.31 -19.30 0.43
N LEU A 56 1.80 -19.91 -0.63
CA LEU A 56 2.00 -19.50 -2.01
C LEU A 56 1.39 -18.12 -2.26
N GLU A 57 0.19 -17.87 -1.74
CA GLU A 57 -0.42 -16.54 -1.77
C GLU A 57 0.45 -15.51 -1.06
N PHE A 58 0.96 -15.83 0.13
CA PHE A 58 1.88 -14.94 0.83
C PHE A 58 3.16 -14.67 0.03
N ILE A 59 3.76 -15.67 -0.63
CA ILE A 59 4.93 -15.49 -1.49
C ILE A 59 4.60 -14.54 -2.66
N CYS A 60 3.49 -14.75 -3.35
CA CYS A 60 3.07 -13.93 -4.48
C CYS A 60 2.74 -12.48 -4.05
N PHE A 61 2.19 -12.30 -2.85
CA PHE A 61 2.01 -10.99 -2.23
C PHE A 61 3.35 -10.29 -1.94
N GLN A 62 4.33 -10.99 -1.37
CA GLN A 62 5.67 -10.43 -1.12
C GLN A 62 6.39 -10.02 -2.41
N MET A 63 6.14 -10.75 -3.51
CA MET A 63 6.62 -10.38 -4.83
C MET A 63 5.90 -9.18 -5.46
N LYS A 64 4.83 -8.69 -4.83
CA LYS A 64 3.90 -7.69 -5.40
C LYS A 64 3.32 -8.14 -6.75
N ALA A 65 3.09 -9.45 -6.91
CA ALA A 65 2.57 -10.01 -8.16
C ALA A 65 1.14 -9.52 -8.43
N TRP A 66 0.34 -9.37 -7.36
CA TRP A 66 -0.96 -8.71 -7.42
C TRP A 66 -0.80 -7.24 -7.10
N ASN A 67 -0.93 -6.44 -8.16
CA ASN A 67 -0.57 -5.04 -8.19
C ASN A 67 -1.64 -4.14 -7.51
N GLU A 68 -1.99 -4.43 -6.26
CA GLU A 68 -3.02 -3.68 -5.53
C GLU A 68 -2.50 -2.34 -4.97
N GLU A 69 -1.19 -2.20 -4.78
CA GLU A 69 -0.57 -0.95 -4.35
C GLU A 69 -0.61 0.18 -5.39
N LEU A 70 -0.72 -0.13 -6.70
CA LEU A 70 -0.75 0.92 -7.72
C LEU A 70 -2.08 1.70 -7.71
N LEU A 71 -3.17 1.08 -7.28
CA LEU A 71 -4.47 1.74 -7.08
C LEU A 71 -4.52 2.53 -5.77
N SER A 72 -3.96 2.00 -4.68
CA SER A 72 -3.88 2.71 -3.40
C SER A 72 -2.99 3.95 -3.51
N ASN A 73 -1.84 3.86 -4.20
CA ASN A 73 -0.92 4.98 -4.36
C ASN A 73 -1.52 6.08 -5.27
N LYS A 74 -2.32 5.74 -6.28
CA LYS A 74 -3.02 6.76 -7.11
C LYS A 74 -4.09 7.52 -6.32
N ALA A 75 -4.86 6.83 -5.48
CA ALA A 75 -5.86 7.44 -4.62
C ALA A 75 -5.19 8.29 -3.52
N VAL A 76 -4.18 7.75 -2.85
CA VAL A 76 -3.39 8.43 -1.82
C VAL A 76 -2.68 9.67 -2.40
N LYS A 77 -2.03 9.57 -3.57
CA LYS A 77 -1.43 10.74 -4.26
C LYS A 77 -2.48 11.80 -4.62
N ARG A 78 -3.69 11.39 -5.01
CA ARG A 78 -4.80 12.33 -5.29
C ARG A 78 -5.23 13.05 -4.02
N HIS A 79 -5.43 12.34 -2.91
CA HIS A 79 -5.80 12.94 -1.63
C HIS A 79 -4.67 13.83 -1.08
N ALA A 80 -3.42 13.36 -1.11
CA ALA A 80 -2.24 14.12 -0.72
C ALA A 80 -2.10 15.42 -1.53
N LYS A 81 -2.34 15.38 -2.86
CA LYS A 81 -2.31 16.58 -3.71
C LYS A 81 -3.34 17.62 -3.26
N THR A 82 -4.56 17.19 -2.92
CA THR A 82 -5.59 18.10 -2.39
C THR A 82 -5.16 18.71 -1.06
N ILE A 83 -4.60 17.91 -0.15
CA ILE A 83 -4.07 18.36 1.13
C ILE A 83 -2.95 19.39 0.91
N PHE A 84 -1.96 19.11 0.06
CA PHE A 84 -0.86 20.03 -0.22
C PHE A 84 -1.31 21.34 -0.86
N ASN A 85 -2.30 21.30 -1.75
CA ASN A 85 -2.87 22.52 -2.32
C ASN A 85 -3.53 23.39 -1.24
N SER A 86 -4.26 22.79 -0.29
CA SER A 86 -4.86 23.50 0.83
C SER A 86 -3.81 24.06 1.79
N LEU A 87 -2.80 23.25 2.17
CA LEU A 87 -1.70 23.70 3.02
C LEU A 87 -0.94 24.88 2.39
N LYS A 88 -0.69 24.83 1.08
CA LYS A 88 -0.05 25.93 0.35
C LYS A 88 -0.90 27.21 0.42
N LYS A 89 -2.19 27.13 0.10
CA LYS A 89 -3.09 28.29 0.18
C LYS A 89 -3.12 28.90 1.58
N THR A 90 -3.21 28.07 2.62
CA THR A 90 -3.20 28.54 4.01
C THR A 90 -1.86 29.20 4.36
N SER A 91 -0.74 28.62 3.94
CA SER A 91 0.59 29.22 4.13
C SER A 91 0.72 30.58 3.44
N ASP A 92 0.21 30.71 2.22
CA ASP A 92 0.21 31.96 1.46
C ASP A 92 -0.60 33.05 2.20
N TYR A 93 -1.78 32.71 2.74
CA TYR A 93 -2.57 33.65 3.56
C TYR A 93 -1.88 34.04 4.86
N LEU A 94 -1.26 33.09 5.57
CA LEU A 94 -0.51 33.37 6.80
C LEU A 94 0.67 34.30 6.53
N ARG A 95 1.35 34.13 5.39
CA ARG A 95 2.43 35.03 4.97
C ARG A 95 1.93 36.45 4.67
N LEU A 96 0.77 36.59 4.03
CA LEU A 96 0.16 37.91 3.80
C LEU A 96 -0.26 38.61 5.12
N LEU A 97 -0.64 37.85 6.15
CA LEU A 97 -0.87 38.38 7.51
C LEU A 97 0.44 38.74 8.21
N GLU A 98 1.50 37.92 8.04
CA GLU A 98 2.84 38.20 8.55
C GLU A 98 3.43 39.50 7.98
N GLU A 99 3.20 39.74 6.69
CA GLU A 99 3.65 40.93 5.95
C GLU A 99 2.69 42.14 6.10
N GLU A 100 1.63 42.01 6.91
CA GLU A 100 0.61 43.04 7.12
C GLU A 100 -0.02 43.57 5.82
N GLN A 101 -0.10 42.73 4.78
CA GLN A 101 -0.70 43.11 3.49
C GLN A 101 -2.23 42.98 3.56
N LEU A 102 -2.74 41.91 4.15
CA LEU A 102 -4.19 41.70 4.33
C LEU A 102 -4.83 42.65 5.34
N THR A 103 -4.08 43.10 6.35
CA THR A 103 -4.55 44.09 7.33
C THR A 103 -4.65 45.51 6.77
N LYS A 104 -4.08 45.76 5.58
CA LYS A 104 -4.20 47.02 4.82
C LYS A 104 -5.42 47.01 3.88
N GLU A 105 -5.77 45.86 3.31
CA GLU A 105 -6.94 45.70 2.44
C GLU A 105 -8.24 45.46 3.22
N ILE A 106 -8.17 44.66 4.30
CA ILE A 106 -9.26 44.42 5.23
C ILE A 106 -8.90 45.15 6.52
N SER A 107 -9.67 46.18 6.89
CA SER A 107 -9.49 46.86 8.17
C SER A 107 -9.84 45.92 9.32
N LEU A 108 -8.84 45.16 9.78
CA LEU A 108 -8.88 44.39 11.03
C LEU A 108 -8.64 45.29 12.26
N ARG A 109 -8.36 46.58 12.03
CA ARG A 109 -8.54 47.65 13.03
C ARG A 109 -9.98 47.61 13.51
N TYR A 110 -10.18 47.75 14.83
CA TYR A 110 -11.49 47.73 15.49
C TYR A 110 -12.54 48.42 14.60
N PRO A 111 -13.72 47.81 14.35
CA PRO A 111 -14.79 48.53 13.67
C PRO A 111 -15.03 49.77 14.51
N ASN A 112 -14.84 50.95 13.89
CA ASN A 112 -15.04 52.23 14.54
C ASN A 112 -16.33 52.13 15.35
N PHE A 113 -16.21 52.20 16.68
CA PHE A 113 -17.39 52.40 17.52
C PHE A 113 -18.09 53.61 16.93
N LEU A 114 -19.37 53.49 16.55
CA LEU A 114 -20.14 54.59 15.99
C LEU A 114 -19.98 55.80 16.92
N GLY A 115 -19.22 56.80 16.48
CA GLY A 115 -18.87 57.98 17.28
C GLY A 115 -17.39 58.16 17.64
N SER A 116 -16.48 57.30 17.18
CA SER A 116 -15.02 57.47 17.39
C SER A 116 -14.30 57.51 16.04
N ASP A 117 -14.29 58.67 15.39
CA ASP A 117 -13.33 58.90 14.32
C ASP A 117 -11.92 58.75 14.91
N PRO A 118 -11.00 58.00 14.24
CA PRO A 118 -9.63 57.88 14.70
C PRO A 118 -8.96 59.25 14.66
N HIS A 119 -8.92 59.93 15.81
CA HIS A 119 -8.22 61.19 15.94
C HIS A 119 -6.70 60.91 15.98
N PRO A 120 -5.88 61.56 15.13
CA PRO A 120 -4.43 61.31 15.08
C PRO A 120 -3.69 61.49 16.41
N GLU A 121 -4.28 62.27 17.32
CA GLU A 121 -3.74 62.60 18.64
C GLU A 121 -4.12 61.59 19.73
N ASP A 122 -5.10 60.70 19.49
CA ASP A 122 -5.54 59.71 20.47
C ASP A 122 -4.67 58.44 20.44
N ARG A 123 -3.49 58.55 21.04
CA ARG A 123 -2.48 57.47 21.12
C ARG A 123 -2.97 56.22 21.85
N ARG A 124 -4.04 56.29 22.66
CA ARG A 124 -4.56 55.15 23.43
C ARG A 124 -5.28 54.14 22.53
N HIS A 125 -5.97 54.61 21.50
CA HIS A 125 -6.66 53.75 20.53
C HIS A 125 -5.69 53.16 19.50
N ASN A 126 -4.71 53.94 19.05
CA ASN A 126 -3.68 53.48 18.12
C ASN A 126 -2.82 52.36 18.73
N SER A 127 -2.33 52.53 19.96
CA SER A 127 -1.49 51.51 20.63
C SER A 127 -2.16 50.15 20.87
N ARG A 128 -3.47 50.12 21.11
CA ARG A 128 -4.22 48.85 21.25
C ARG A 128 -4.41 48.18 19.90
N SER A 129 -4.80 48.95 18.88
CA SER A 129 -4.99 48.37 17.55
C SER A 129 -3.69 47.90 16.92
N ASP A 130 -2.60 48.64 17.10
CA ASP A 130 -1.28 48.24 16.62
C ASP A 130 -0.80 46.98 17.35
N ARG A 131 -1.12 46.83 18.65
CA ARG A 131 -0.89 45.59 19.41
C ARG A 131 -1.72 44.41 18.87
N TYR A 132 -2.97 44.62 18.47
CA TYR A 132 -3.78 43.56 17.85
C TYR A 132 -3.20 43.11 16.51
N ILE A 133 -2.74 44.06 15.68
CA ILE A 133 -2.08 43.75 14.40
C ILE A 133 -0.78 42.98 14.64
N GLU A 134 0.05 43.42 15.58
CA GLU A 134 1.29 42.73 15.91
C GLU A 134 1.02 41.32 16.46
N ASN A 135 0.01 41.14 17.31
CA ASN A 135 -0.39 39.81 17.78
C ASN A 135 -0.83 38.90 16.63
N ILE A 136 -1.64 39.41 15.69
CA ILE A 136 -2.07 38.65 14.49
C ILE A 136 -0.85 38.25 13.67
N ARG A 137 0.08 39.17 13.45
CA ARG A 137 1.32 38.93 12.70
C ARG A 137 2.19 37.86 13.36
N VAL A 138 2.42 37.96 14.68
CA VAL A 138 3.19 36.97 15.44
C VAL A 138 2.52 35.60 15.37
N SER A 139 1.22 35.51 15.64
CA SER A 139 0.47 34.24 15.56
C SER A 139 0.43 33.66 14.15
N ALA A 140 0.36 34.51 13.11
CA ALA A 140 0.39 34.06 11.72
C ALA A 140 1.75 33.44 11.36
N LYS A 141 2.85 34.06 11.81
CA LYS A 141 4.21 33.55 11.63
C LYS A 141 4.40 32.20 12.33
N GLU A 142 3.99 32.07 13.58
CA GLU A 142 4.05 30.81 14.33
C GLU A 142 3.25 29.71 13.63
N SER A 143 2.00 30.02 13.25
CA SER A 143 1.13 29.09 12.53
C SER A 143 1.74 28.62 11.21
N ARG A 144 2.41 29.52 10.47
CA ARG A 144 3.08 29.18 9.19
C ARG A 144 4.20 28.17 9.41
N ILE A 145 5.02 28.36 10.43
CA ILE A 145 6.12 27.45 10.79
C ILE A 145 5.57 26.05 11.12
N THR A 146 4.55 25.98 11.98
CA THR A 146 3.90 24.69 12.31
C THR A 146 3.27 24.02 11.08
N LEU A 147 2.71 24.80 10.16
CA LEU A 147 2.13 24.30 8.92
C LEU A 147 3.18 23.72 7.96
N GLU A 148 4.37 24.34 7.88
CA GLU A 148 5.52 23.82 7.13
C GLU A 148 6.04 22.51 7.74
N GLU A 149 6.08 22.40 9.07
CA GLU A 149 6.46 21.17 9.76
C GLU A 149 5.47 20.04 9.49
N LEU A 150 4.16 20.30 9.60
CA LEU A 150 3.11 19.34 9.24
C LEU A 150 3.26 18.87 7.78
N LYS A 151 3.52 19.80 6.86
CA LYS A 151 3.75 19.47 5.45
C LYS A 151 4.93 18.52 5.29
N SER A 152 6.06 18.81 5.95
CA SER A 152 7.27 17.97 5.93
C SER A 152 7.02 16.57 6.47
N GLN A 153 6.26 16.43 7.56
CA GLN A 153 5.88 15.13 8.12
C GLN A 153 5.04 14.30 7.14
N ILE A 154 4.08 14.94 6.45
CA ILE A 154 3.26 14.28 5.41
C ILE A 154 4.13 13.88 4.21
N GLU A 155 5.03 14.75 3.74
CA GLU A 155 5.96 14.45 2.64
C GLU A 155 6.87 13.26 2.99
N LYS A 156 7.38 13.19 4.22
CA LYS A 156 8.19 12.06 4.71
C LYS A 156 7.40 10.75 4.70
N GLN A 157 6.17 10.76 5.21
CA GLN A 157 5.31 9.57 5.21
C GLN A 157 4.98 9.08 3.80
N LEU A 158 4.74 10.00 2.86
CA LEU A 158 4.50 9.65 1.46
C LEU A 158 5.75 9.10 0.79
N LEU A 159 6.94 9.65 1.09
CA LEU A 159 8.21 9.13 0.59
C LEU A 159 8.48 7.71 1.12
N GLU A 160 8.16 7.44 2.38
CA GLU A 160 8.23 6.09 2.96
C GLU A 160 7.28 5.10 2.26
N TRP A 161 6.12 5.56 1.78
CA TRP A 161 5.18 4.76 0.99
C TRP A 161 5.54 4.66 -0.50
N GLU A 162 6.25 5.65 -1.05
CA GLU A 162 6.79 5.61 -2.42
C GLU A 162 8.05 4.76 -2.53
N ASN A 163 8.82 4.66 -1.43
CA ASN A 163 9.91 3.69 -1.34
C ASN A 163 9.31 2.29 -1.51
N PRO A 164 9.67 1.57 -2.58
CA PRO A 164 9.40 0.14 -2.61
C PRO A 164 10.03 -0.47 -1.35
N PRO A 165 9.51 -1.61 -0.82
CA PRO A 165 10.32 -2.40 0.09
C PRO A 165 11.66 -2.52 -0.58
N ASN A 166 12.74 -2.24 0.16
CA ASN A 166 14.09 -2.56 -0.24
C ASN A 166 14.00 -3.88 -0.98
N ARG A 167 14.07 -3.83 -2.30
CA ARG A 167 14.27 -5.04 -3.06
C ARG A 167 15.68 -5.42 -2.62
N PRO A 168 15.93 -6.57 -1.95
CA PRO A 168 16.91 -7.40 -2.60
C PRO A 168 16.40 -7.45 -4.04
N GLU A 169 17.17 -6.91 -4.97
CA GLU A 169 16.87 -7.01 -6.40
C GLU A 169 16.30 -8.40 -6.64
N ALA A 170 15.32 -8.54 -7.52
CA ALA A 170 14.88 -9.84 -7.96
C ALA A 170 16.06 -10.54 -8.67
N ASP A 171 17.02 -11.03 -7.89
CA ASP A 171 17.47 -12.38 -7.98
C ASP A 171 16.20 -13.21 -8.09
N SER A 172 15.87 -13.52 -9.34
CA SER A 172 14.91 -14.53 -9.75
C SER A 172 15.04 -15.86 -9.00
N HIS A 173 16.04 -16.08 -8.14
CA HIS A 173 16.12 -17.21 -7.24
C HIS A 173 15.22 -17.04 -6.00
N SER A 174 14.84 -15.85 -5.52
CA SER A 174 14.03 -15.75 -4.29
C SER A 174 12.68 -16.44 -4.42
N PHE A 175 11.91 -16.14 -5.47
CA PHE A 175 10.57 -16.72 -5.67
C PHE A 175 10.59 -18.25 -5.77
N TYR A 176 11.41 -18.77 -6.69
CA TYR A 176 11.52 -20.20 -6.94
C TYR A 176 12.09 -20.93 -5.72
N TYR A 177 13.05 -20.31 -5.01
CA TYR A 177 13.63 -20.84 -3.79
C TYR A 177 12.64 -20.84 -2.62
N ASP A 178 11.86 -19.76 -2.45
CA ASP A 178 10.86 -19.67 -1.39
C ASP A 178 9.76 -20.71 -1.62
N MET A 179 9.32 -20.91 -2.86
CA MET A 179 8.42 -22.01 -3.22
C MET A 179 9.05 -23.38 -2.93
N ALA A 180 10.30 -23.63 -3.34
CA ALA A 180 11.01 -24.88 -3.08
C ALA A 180 11.11 -25.17 -1.57
N ARG A 181 11.43 -24.15 -0.78
CA ARG A 181 11.53 -24.24 0.68
C ARG A 181 10.17 -24.53 1.33
N ARG A 182 9.10 -23.84 0.92
CA ARG A 182 7.75 -24.07 1.48
C ARG A 182 7.20 -25.43 1.07
N TYR A 183 7.46 -25.86 -0.16
CA TYR A 183 7.13 -27.19 -0.64
C TYR A 183 7.72 -28.25 0.29
N PHE A 184 9.03 -28.21 0.54
CA PHE A 184 9.68 -29.13 1.48
C PHE A 184 9.11 -29.05 2.90
N GLN A 185 8.91 -27.85 3.44
CA GLN A 185 8.42 -27.67 4.81
C GLN A 185 7.01 -28.24 5.05
N ILE A 186 6.16 -28.21 4.03
CA ILE A 186 4.74 -28.57 4.16
C ILE A 186 4.52 -30.03 3.76
N PHE A 187 5.13 -30.45 2.66
CA PHE A 187 4.97 -31.79 2.11
C PHE A 187 6.00 -32.78 2.64
N ASN A 188 7.04 -32.29 3.33
CA ASN A 188 8.18 -33.09 3.78
C ASN A 188 8.84 -33.89 2.65
N GLU A 189 8.84 -33.32 1.45
CA GLU A 189 9.38 -33.92 0.24
C GLU A 189 10.32 -32.96 -0.47
N ASP A 190 11.42 -33.49 -1.00
CA ASP A 190 12.35 -32.68 -1.78
C ASP A 190 11.72 -32.25 -3.10
N PRO A 191 11.74 -30.94 -3.43
CA PRO A 191 11.29 -30.47 -4.73
C PRO A 191 12.17 -31.06 -5.83
N ASP A 192 11.54 -31.54 -6.90
CA ASP A 192 12.19 -32.09 -8.08
C ASP A 192 12.26 -31.08 -9.23
N ASP A 193 13.26 -31.26 -10.09
CA ASP A 193 13.54 -30.43 -11.28
C ASP A 193 12.94 -31.02 -12.56
N LYS A 194 12.31 -32.20 -12.46
CA LYS A 194 11.70 -32.89 -13.61
C LYS A 194 10.53 -32.06 -14.14
N LYS A 195 10.42 -31.96 -15.46
CA LYS A 195 9.32 -31.24 -16.11
C LYS A 195 7.95 -31.84 -15.81
N GLU A 196 7.90 -33.16 -15.62
CA GLU A 196 6.70 -33.89 -15.21
C GLU A 196 6.51 -33.89 -13.68
N GLY A 197 7.46 -33.35 -12.91
CA GLY A 197 7.42 -33.27 -11.46
C GLY A 197 6.38 -32.29 -10.95
N ILE A 198 5.80 -32.59 -9.80
CA ILE A 198 4.73 -31.78 -9.20
C ILE A 198 5.24 -30.35 -8.92
N PHE A 199 6.48 -30.22 -8.44
CA PHE A 199 7.04 -28.91 -8.13
C PHE A 199 7.17 -28.02 -9.39
N TYR A 200 7.65 -28.58 -10.50
CA TYR A 200 7.75 -27.87 -11.77
C TYR A 200 6.37 -27.46 -12.29
N GLN A 201 5.38 -28.36 -12.24
CA GLN A 201 4.01 -28.07 -12.68
C GLN A 201 3.39 -26.90 -11.91
N ILE A 202 3.54 -26.88 -10.57
CA ILE A 202 3.06 -25.76 -9.74
C ILE A 202 3.71 -24.45 -10.16
N ILE A 203 5.03 -24.44 -10.41
CA ILE A 203 5.74 -23.23 -10.83
C ILE A 203 5.17 -22.70 -12.16
N VAL A 204 4.97 -23.57 -13.14
CA VAL A 204 4.39 -23.20 -14.43
C VAL A 204 2.97 -22.64 -14.26
N GLU A 205 2.14 -23.30 -13.46
CA GLU A 205 0.77 -22.87 -13.20
C GLU A 205 0.75 -21.48 -12.54
N VAL A 206 1.57 -21.27 -11.50
CA VAL A 206 1.66 -19.97 -10.82
C VAL A 206 2.15 -18.87 -11.76
N LEU A 207 3.16 -19.13 -12.58
CA LEU A 207 3.63 -18.14 -13.55
C LEU A 207 2.55 -17.79 -14.58
N THR A 208 1.72 -18.76 -14.96
CA THR A 208 0.60 -18.61 -15.89
C THR A 208 -0.51 -17.76 -15.27
N ILE A 209 -0.93 -18.10 -14.04
CA ILE A 209 -1.90 -17.34 -13.24
C ILE A 209 -1.47 -15.87 -13.11
N LEU A 210 -0.20 -15.66 -12.75
CA LEU A 210 0.36 -14.31 -12.57
C LEU A 210 0.66 -13.58 -13.88
N LYS A 211 0.45 -14.22 -15.05
CA LYS A 211 0.75 -13.69 -16.39
C LYS A 211 2.19 -13.17 -16.50
N LEU A 212 3.12 -13.84 -15.83
CA LEU A 212 4.53 -13.49 -15.87
C LEU A 212 5.16 -14.07 -17.15
N PRO A 213 6.09 -13.36 -17.81
CA PRO A 213 6.75 -13.90 -18.99
C PRO A 213 7.73 -15.02 -18.61
N PHE A 214 7.55 -16.20 -19.21
CA PHE A 214 8.49 -17.31 -19.13
C PHE A 214 8.44 -18.16 -20.41
N ASP A 215 9.62 -18.51 -20.98
CA ASP A 215 9.72 -19.45 -22.11
C ASP A 215 9.90 -20.89 -21.60
N ASP A 216 10.83 -21.09 -20.66
CA ASP A 216 11.03 -22.34 -19.91
C ASP A 216 11.62 -22.02 -18.53
N PRO A 217 10.92 -22.31 -17.41
CA PRO A 217 11.42 -22.03 -16.07
C PRO A 217 12.48 -23.02 -15.59
N SER A 218 12.81 -24.10 -16.33
CA SER A 218 13.71 -25.18 -15.88
C SER A 218 15.01 -24.65 -15.26
N ARG A 219 15.73 -23.76 -15.96
CA ARG A 219 16.99 -23.22 -15.43
C ARG A 219 16.83 -22.53 -14.06
N LYS A 220 15.72 -21.83 -13.84
CA LYS A 220 15.45 -21.14 -12.56
C LYS A 220 15.04 -22.13 -11.47
N VAL A 221 14.27 -23.16 -11.84
CA VAL A 221 13.91 -24.28 -10.95
C VAL A 221 15.16 -25.03 -10.49
N ASP A 222 16.06 -25.39 -11.41
CA ASP A 222 17.32 -26.07 -11.11
C ASP A 222 18.18 -25.26 -10.13
N GLN A 223 18.31 -23.95 -10.39
CA GLN A 223 19.06 -23.03 -9.54
C GLN A 223 18.46 -22.91 -8.14
N ALA A 224 17.13 -22.83 -8.05
CA ALA A 224 16.42 -22.76 -6.78
C ALA A 224 16.57 -24.05 -5.95
N ILE A 225 16.44 -25.22 -6.60
CA ILE A 225 16.61 -26.52 -5.95
C ILE A 225 18.05 -26.70 -5.48
N LYS A 226 19.04 -26.32 -6.30
CA LYS A 226 20.46 -26.36 -5.90
C LYS A 226 20.70 -25.48 -4.67
N LYS A 227 20.24 -24.23 -4.70
CA LYS A 227 20.35 -23.30 -3.56
C LYS A 227 19.64 -23.84 -2.33
N PHE A 228 18.45 -24.44 -2.48
CA PHE A 228 17.72 -25.09 -1.39
C PHE A 228 18.52 -26.24 -0.79
N LYS A 229 19.09 -27.14 -1.59
CA LYS A 229 19.92 -28.26 -1.10
C LYS A 229 21.16 -27.77 -0.33
N GLU A 230 21.78 -26.69 -0.78
CA GLU A 230 22.93 -26.07 -0.10
C GLU A 230 22.55 -25.48 1.27
N THR A 231 21.32 -24.96 1.42
CA THR A 231 20.87 -24.29 2.66
C THR A 231 19.98 -25.15 3.56
N LYS A 232 19.52 -26.33 3.10
CA LYS A 232 18.63 -27.26 3.83
C LYS A 232 19.19 -27.75 5.18
N GLY A 233 20.49 -27.59 5.42
CA GLY A 233 21.18 -27.99 6.66
C GLY A 233 21.67 -26.85 7.56
N CYS A 234 21.29 -25.60 7.30
CA CYS A 234 21.64 -24.44 8.14
C CYS A 234 20.49 -23.99 9.05
#